data_AF-A0A8W8MC39-F1
#
_entry.id   AF-A0A8W8MC39-F1
#
_cell.length_a   1.000
_cell.length_b   1.000
_cell.length_c   1.000
_cell.angle_alpha   90.00
_cell.angle_beta   90.00
_cell.angle_gamma   90.00
#
_symmetry.space_group_name_H-M   'P 1'
#
loop_
_entity.id
_entity.type
_entity.pdbx_description
1 polymer ?
#
loop_
_entity_poly.entity_id
_entity_poly.type
_entity_poly.pdbx_seq_one_letter_code
_entity_poly.pdbx_strand_id
1 'polypeptide(L)'
;RFLLPIPEHINGGFYKDVLLSMSQDDIYMYIYRDPLILKFGKRLYENKDIQEHTSNHISCRMRELGRLIGEAKKTPEWGIQKIEDCFSPEKFNNVVSCVKSLAGFSEDTHMYATPSLALKIGYSLQRCARIYRSDGIIESDITKQENGSAFIQLYESDWNDLISSRARQTLSEKKYNAPKMLPLCEDVYKLNSYLKEKIKELLMILSNDSAFYIELAKMTLCHITLFNRKRGGDVQRITVDNYKQAIEAQNSVPYDDELKSSLSDVEIELCRSLTRIELKGKQERKVAILLTPEMIKCIDLLMQKRSDANVCGKYLFARPSPSTRTLRASDVLNEICGKIELRYGNIITYTNLRKHIATMAQIHELSENGQDQLAKFLGHDIRVHREIYRQPLDIIQKTKISKMLMLINEGKNVTEMLFNNQEEVKEIDGSCADESDGEMDYQTDKDSLHNKSAQGKRKAPSDGRSTDENSAGKRHKTQKKPWNPSEMNSVNKHFSHFIAMSKVPGKNDIENVLKKDKILSKRTWRNVKDQVYNLIKKQRKC
;
A
#
# COMPACT_ATOMS: atom_id res chain seq x y z
N ARG A 1 20.34 -30.25 5.33
CA ARG A 1 20.16 -29.51 4.05
C ARG A 1 20.46 -30.47 2.92
N PHE A 2 19.54 -30.66 1.98
CA PHE A 2 19.85 -31.44 0.78
C PHE A 2 20.64 -30.55 -0.19
N LEU A 3 21.86 -30.97 -0.55
CA LEU A 3 22.64 -30.31 -1.59
C LEU A 3 22.24 -30.90 -2.94
N LEU A 4 21.13 -30.41 -3.50
CA LEU A 4 20.68 -30.81 -4.82
C LEU A 4 21.51 -30.09 -5.91
N PRO A 5 21.80 -30.75 -7.05
CA PRO A 5 22.66 -30.19 -8.10
C PRO A 5 21.94 -29.08 -8.87
N ILE A 6 22.57 -27.90 -8.98
CA ILE A 6 21.99 -26.70 -9.61
C ILE A 6 21.40 -27.08 -10.99
N PRO A 7 20.07 -26.93 -11.22
CA PRO A 7 19.47 -27.23 -12.50
C PRO A 7 20.07 -26.35 -13.60
N GLU A 8 20.45 -26.94 -14.74
CA GLU A 8 21.29 -26.33 -15.79
C GLU A 8 20.76 -25.01 -16.37
N HIS A 9 19.46 -24.72 -16.20
CA HIS A 9 18.81 -23.52 -16.71
C HIS A 9 18.65 -22.39 -15.66
N ILE A 10 19.21 -22.56 -14.46
CA ILE A 10 19.09 -21.61 -13.34
C ILE A 10 20.33 -20.71 -13.23
N ASN A 11 20.09 -19.39 -13.17
CA ASN A 11 21.11 -18.41 -12.84
C ASN A 11 21.56 -18.60 -11.37
N GLY A 12 22.87 -18.67 -11.14
CA GLY A 12 23.46 -18.82 -9.79
C GLY A 12 23.00 -17.77 -8.77
N GLY A 13 22.66 -16.55 -9.21
CA GLY A 13 22.04 -15.52 -8.36
C GLY A 13 20.66 -15.92 -7.85
N PHE A 14 19.78 -16.39 -8.75
CA PHE A 14 18.45 -16.89 -8.37
C PHE A 14 18.54 -18.11 -7.43
N TYR A 15 19.47 -19.04 -7.72
CA TYR A 15 19.71 -20.18 -6.83
C TYR A 15 20.12 -19.73 -5.42
N LYS A 16 21.09 -18.80 -5.31
CA LYS A 16 21.62 -18.33 -4.03
C LYS A 16 20.62 -17.49 -3.24
N ASP A 17 19.95 -16.55 -3.89
CA ASP A 17 19.15 -15.53 -3.21
C ASP A 17 17.71 -15.97 -2.94
N VAL A 18 17.16 -16.87 -3.77
CA VAL A 18 15.79 -17.41 -3.65
C VAL A 18 15.84 -18.84 -3.12
N LEU A 19 16.36 -19.79 -3.90
CA LEU A 19 16.20 -21.23 -3.62
C LEU A 19 16.95 -21.72 -2.37
N LEU A 20 18.22 -21.35 -2.18
CA LEU A 20 19.00 -21.73 -0.99
C LEU A 20 18.46 -21.13 0.32
N SER A 21 17.62 -20.09 0.23
CA SER A 21 17.02 -19.44 1.40
C SER A 21 15.66 -20.00 1.82
N MET A 22 15.10 -20.92 1.02
CA MET A 22 13.85 -21.61 1.35
C MET A 22 14.04 -22.71 2.40
N SER A 23 13.03 -22.90 3.24
CA SER A 23 12.85 -24.10 4.06
C SER A 23 12.92 -25.36 3.20
N GLN A 24 13.69 -26.35 3.62
CA GLN A 24 13.96 -27.58 2.89
C GLN A 24 12.93 -28.67 3.26
N ASP A 25 11.67 -28.42 2.92
CA ASP A 25 10.51 -29.29 3.20
C ASP A 25 9.89 -29.85 1.91
N ASP A 26 8.82 -30.66 2.01
CA ASP A 26 8.20 -31.31 0.85
C ASP A 26 7.70 -30.30 -0.20
N ILE A 27 7.27 -29.11 0.23
CA ILE A 27 6.90 -28.01 -0.67
C ILE A 27 8.10 -27.53 -1.49
N TYR A 28 9.30 -27.50 -0.90
CA TYR A 28 10.54 -27.24 -1.64
C TYR A 28 10.84 -28.34 -2.65
N MET A 29 10.62 -29.62 -2.30
CA MET A 29 10.80 -30.73 -3.24
C MET A 29 9.81 -30.66 -4.42
N TYR A 30 8.56 -30.22 -4.19
CA TYR A 30 7.60 -29.98 -5.28
C TYR A 30 8.01 -28.81 -6.17
N ILE A 31 8.50 -27.70 -5.61
CA ILE A 31 9.08 -26.59 -6.38
C ILE A 31 10.28 -27.07 -7.22
N TYR A 32 11.18 -27.83 -6.61
CA TYR A 32 12.44 -28.23 -7.22
C TYR A 32 12.25 -29.17 -8.42
N ARG A 33 11.23 -30.03 -8.36
CA ARG A 33 10.88 -30.99 -9.42
C ARG A 33 9.97 -30.43 -10.50
N ASP A 34 9.52 -29.18 -10.38
CA ASP A 34 8.62 -28.53 -11.34
C ASP A 34 9.36 -27.46 -12.17
N PRO A 35 9.67 -27.72 -13.46
CA PRO A 35 10.39 -26.78 -14.30
C PRO A 35 9.68 -25.45 -14.49
N LEU A 36 8.34 -25.45 -14.45
CA LEU A 36 7.54 -24.26 -14.70
C LEU A 36 7.46 -23.36 -13.46
N ILE A 37 7.39 -23.90 -12.24
CA ILE A 37 7.52 -23.11 -11.01
C ILE A 37 8.91 -22.44 -10.97
N LEU A 38 9.97 -23.17 -11.31
CA LEU A 38 11.33 -22.62 -11.39
C LEU A 38 11.42 -21.49 -12.44
N LYS A 39 10.85 -21.68 -13.63
CA LYS A 39 10.80 -20.67 -14.70
C LYS A 39 9.95 -19.45 -14.34
N PHE A 40 8.85 -19.64 -13.60
CA PHE A 40 8.03 -18.58 -13.01
C PHE A 40 8.80 -17.75 -11.98
N GLY A 41 9.54 -18.41 -11.09
CA GLY A 41 10.44 -17.76 -10.13
C GLY A 41 11.54 -16.96 -10.83
N LYS A 42 12.20 -17.55 -11.83
CA LYS A 42 13.22 -16.90 -12.65
C LYS A 42 12.70 -15.64 -13.36
N ARG A 43 11.57 -15.71 -14.07
CA ARG A 43 10.93 -14.53 -14.70
C ARG A 43 10.39 -13.49 -13.70
N LEU A 44 10.17 -13.85 -12.43
CA LEU A 44 9.86 -12.87 -11.38
C LEU A 44 11.11 -12.17 -10.84
N TYR A 45 12.24 -12.88 -10.83
CA TYR A 45 13.55 -12.38 -10.41
C TYR A 45 14.15 -11.43 -11.45
N GLU A 46 14.06 -11.78 -12.74
CA GLU A 46 14.56 -10.97 -13.86
C GLU A 46 13.74 -9.67 -14.08
N ASN A 47 12.44 -9.68 -13.79
CA ASN A 47 11.55 -8.54 -14.03
C ASN A 47 11.56 -7.45 -12.93
N LYS A 48 12.44 -7.54 -11.92
CA LYS A 48 12.48 -6.59 -10.80
C LYS A 48 13.91 -6.12 -10.54
N ASP A 49 14.06 -4.86 -10.15
CA ASP A 49 15.29 -4.39 -9.49
C ASP A 49 15.63 -5.34 -8.35
N ILE A 50 16.81 -5.95 -8.41
CA ILE A 50 17.22 -7.01 -7.48
C ILE A 50 17.46 -6.37 -6.11
N GLN A 51 16.50 -6.56 -5.21
CA GLN A 51 16.57 -6.14 -3.82
C GLN A 51 16.15 -7.30 -2.92
N GLU A 52 16.84 -7.53 -1.80
CA GLU A 52 16.70 -8.72 -0.94
C GLU A 52 15.23 -9.09 -0.58
N HIS A 53 14.37 -8.08 -0.42
CA HIS A 53 12.95 -8.28 -0.10
C HIS A 53 12.13 -8.87 -1.27
N THR A 54 12.54 -8.69 -2.52
CA THR A 54 11.87 -9.29 -3.69
C THR A 54 12.08 -10.80 -3.68
N SER A 55 13.27 -11.28 -3.30
CA SER A 55 13.58 -12.72 -3.17
C SER A 55 12.67 -13.44 -2.18
N ASN A 56 12.39 -12.84 -1.01
CA ASN A 56 11.43 -13.41 -0.05
C ASN A 56 10.01 -13.50 -0.63
N HIS A 57 9.56 -12.44 -1.31
CA HIS A 57 8.25 -12.42 -1.98
C HIS A 57 8.14 -13.46 -3.11
N ILE A 58 9.20 -13.61 -3.92
CA ILE A 58 9.30 -14.64 -4.96
C ILE A 58 9.22 -16.03 -4.32
N SER A 59 9.97 -16.25 -3.25
CA SER A 59 9.95 -17.51 -2.50
C SER A 59 8.55 -17.85 -2.00
N CYS A 60 7.84 -16.89 -1.41
CA CYS A 60 6.45 -17.10 -1.00
C CYS A 60 5.55 -17.51 -2.16
N ARG A 61 5.59 -16.83 -3.31
CA ARG A 61 4.75 -17.17 -4.47
C ARG A 61 5.09 -18.54 -5.09
N MET A 62 6.36 -18.93 -5.09
CA MET A 62 6.77 -20.28 -5.50
C MET A 62 6.26 -21.34 -4.51
N ARG A 63 6.30 -21.07 -3.20
CA ARG A 63 5.74 -21.96 -2.16
C ARG A 63 4.21 -22.02 -2.17
N GLU A 64 3.52 -20.96 -2.58
CA GLU A 64 2.08 -20.98 -2.81
C GLU A 64 1.70 -21.94 -3.96
N LEU A 65 2.49 -21.98 -5.04
CA LEU A 65 2.34 -22.97 -6.13
C LEU A 65 2.77 -24.38 -5.68
N GLY A 66 3.87 -24.52 -4.95
CA GLY A 66 4.31 -25.83 -4.42
C GLY A 66 3.28 -26.44 -3.45
N ARG A 67 2.58 -25.62 -2.67
CA ARG A 67 1.44 -26.04 -1.83
C ARG A 67 0.25 -26.53 -2.66
N LEU A 68 -0.04 -25.91 -3.81
CA LEU A 68 -1.08 -26.39 -4.72
C LEU A 68 -0.77 -27.80 -5.23
N ILE A 69 0.48 -28.06 -5.62
CA ILE A 69 0.92 -29.41 -6.02
C ILE A 69 0.87 -30.40 -4.86
N GLY A 70 1.22 -29.97 -3.64
CA GLY A 70 1.08 -30.79 -2.44
C GLY A 70 -0.37 -31.15 -2.11
N GLU A 71 -1.30 -30.21 -2.29
CA GLU A 71 -2.74 -30.45 -2.12
C GLU A 71 -3.27 -31.39 -3.19
N ALA A 72 -2.93 -31.15 -4.46
CA ALA A 72 -3.36 -31.98 -5.58
C ALA A 72 -2.93 -33.45 -5.44
N LYS A 73 -1.75 -33.70 -4.87
CA LYS A 73 -1.23 -35.05 -4.63
C LYS A 73 -1.97 -35.84 -3.57
N LYS A 74 -2.81 -35.21 -2.73
CA LYS A 74 -3.72 -35.92 -1.82
C LYS A 74 -4.82 -36.65 -2.56
N THR A 75 -5.17 -36.21 -3.78
CA THR A 75 -6.24 -36.77 -4.61
C THR A 75 -5.66 -37.18 -5.97
N PRO A 76 -5.04 -38.37 -6.08
CA PRO A 76 -4.36 -38.81 -7.31
C PRO A 76 -5.26 -38.82 -8.54
N GLU A 77 -6.56 -39.03 -8.35
CA GLU A 77 -7.62 -39.00 -9.39
C GLU A 77 -7.66 -37.69 -10.19
N TRP A 78 -7.22 -36.56 -9.60
CA TRP A 78 -7.17 -35.29 -10.31
C TRP A 78 -6.11 -35.23 -11.41
N GLY A 79 -5.13 -36.15 -11.40
CA GLY A 79 -4.09 -36.24 -12.43
C GLY A 79 -3.16 -35.02 -12.52
N ILE A 80 -3.00 -34.27 -11.42
CA ILE A 80 -2.16 -33.07 -11.34
C ILE A 80 -0.90 -33.41 -10.53
N GLN A 81 0.25 -33.52 -11.20
CA GLN A 81 1.54 -33.82 -10.58
C GLN A 81 2.50 -32.62 -10.62
N LYS A 82 2.31 -31.72 -11.59
CA LYS A 82 3.04 -30.48 -11.84
C LYS A 82 2.08 -29.35 -12.26
N ILE A 83 2.54 -28.11 -12.31
CA ILE A 83 1.73 -26.95 -12.71
C ILE A 83 1.34 -26.99 -14.20
N GLU A 84 2.11 -27.68 -15.05
CA GLU A 84 1.74 -27.89 -16.46
C GLU A 84 0.43 -28.69 -16.63
N ASP A 85 0.16 -29.65 -15.73
CA ASP A 85 -1.10 -30.41 -15.72
C ASP A 85 -2.32 -29.52 -15.45
N CYS A 86 -2.13 -28.39 -14.75
CA CYS A 86 -3.23 -27.49 -14.41
C CYS A 86 -3.84 -26.77 -15.64
N PHE A 87 -3.19 -26.81 -16.80
CA PHE A 87 -3.66 -26.11 -18.01
C PHE A 87 -4.43 -26.97 -19.00
N SER A 88 -4.51 -28.29 -18.78
CA SER A 88 -5.43 -29.14 -19.53
C SER A 88 -6.88 -28.71 -19.23
N PRO A 89 -7.71 -28.33 -20.21
CA PRO A 89 -9.08 -27.84 -19.97
C PRO A 89 -9.94 -28.83 -19.17
N GLU A 90 -9.79 -30.13 -19.44
CA GLU A 90 -10.46 -31.22 -18.71
C GLU A 90 -10.20 -31.20 -17.20
N LYS A 91 -9.00 -30.77 -16.79
CA LYS A 91 -8.58 -30.70 -15.38
C LYS A 91 -8.95 -29.38 -14.71
N PHE A 92 -9.55 -28.41 -15.42
CA PHE A 92 -9.83 -27.07 -14.87
C PHE A 92 -10.68 -27.10 -13.60
N ASN A 93 -11.75 -27.92 -13.58
CA ASN A 93 -12.58 -28.09 -12.40
C ASN A 93 -11.82 -28.73 -11.22
N ASN A 94 -10.91 -29.68 -11.50
CA ASN A 94 -10.04 -30.28 -10.49
C ASN A 94 -9.07 -29.24 -9.89
N VAL A 95 -8.52 -28.34 -10.72
CA VAL A 95 -7.70 -27.21 -10.26
C VAL A 95 -8.50 -26.26 -9.37
N VAL A 96 -9.75 -25.95 -9.73
CA VAL A 96 -10.65 -25.10 -8.92
C VAL A 96 -10.93 -25.74 -7.56
N SER A 97 -11.29 -27.03 -7.53
CA SER A 97 -11.49 -27.80 -6.30
C SER A 97 -10.23 -27.89 -5.44
N CYS A 98 -9.06 -28.06 -6.06
CA CYS A 98 -7.77 -28.05 -5.37
C CYS A 98 -7.46 -26.70 -4.72
N VAL A 99 -7.74 -25.58 -5.40
CA VAL A 99 -7.58 -24.22 -4.83
C VAL A 99 -8.57 -23.97 -3.70
N LYS A 100 -9.82 -24.44 -3.83
CA LYS A 100 -10.84 -24.40 -2.77
C LYS A 100 -10.37 -25.15 -1.51
N SER A 101 -9.94 -26.41 -1.65
CA SER A 101 -9.41 -27.22 -0.54
C SER A 101 -8.24 -26.52 0.15
N LEU A 102 -7.21 -26.13 -0.61
CA LEU A 102 -6.01 -25.50 -0.06
C LEU A 102 -6.27 -24.16 0.64
N ALA A 103 -7.27 -23.39 0.21
CA ALA A 103 -7.66 -22.15 0.85
C ALA A 103 -8.65 -22.33 2.02
N GLY A 104 -9.04 -23.58 2.32
CA GLY A 104 -9.99 -23.95 3.37
C GLY A 104 -11.40 -23.43 3.08
N PHE A 105 -11.94 -23.73 1.90
CA PHE A 105 -13.34 -23.43 1.55
C PHE A 105 -14.28 -24.39 2.30
N SER A 106 -15.20 -23.85 3.11
CA SER A 106 -16.33 -24.58 3.66
C SER A 106 -17.50 -24.46 2.70
N GLU A 107 -18.08 -25.59 2.28
CA GLU A 107 -19.27 -25.58 1.43
C GLU A 107 -20.51 -25.12 2.22
N ASP A 108 -20.64 -25.44 3.52
CA ASP A 108 -21.81 -25.05 4.36
C ASP A 108 -21.96 -23.53 4.51
N THR A 109 -20.83 -22.83 4.65
CA THR A 109 -20.81 -21.36 4.79
C THR A 109 -20.51 -20.66 3.46
N HIS A 110 -20.10 -21.42 2.44
CA HIS A 110 -19.40 -20.94 1.24
C HIS A 110 -18.24 -19.96 1.55
N MET A 111 -17.56 -20.06 2.71
CA MET A 111 -16.52 -19.12 3.12
C MET A 111 -15.14 -19.77 3.09
N TYR A 112 -14.12 -18.95 2.82
CA TYR A 112 -12.72 -19.38 2.87
C TYR A 112 -12.11 -19.12 4.26
N ALA A 113 -11.34 -20.08 4.78
CA ALA A 113 -10.42 -19.85 5.87
C ALA A 113 -9.37 -18.80 5.47
N THR A 114 -8.67 -19.03 4.36
CA THR A 114 -7.58 -18.18 3.85
C THR A 114 -7.88 -17.63 2.44
N PRO A 115 -8.89 -16.74 2.27
CA PRO A 115 -9.31 -16.23 0.96
C PRO A 115 -8.20 -15.55 0.15
N SER A 116 -7.22 -14.95 0.83
CA SER A 116 -6.09 -14.30 0.17
C SER A 116 -5.16 -15.30 -0.54
N LEU A 117 -5.07 -16.54 -0.06
CA LEU A 117 -4.28 -17.60 -0.70
C LEU A 117 -4.89 -18.01 -2.04
N ALA A 118 -6.22 -18.21 -2.10
CA ALA A 118 -6.94 -18.53 -3.33
C ALA A 118 -6.71 -17.50 -4.44
N LEU A 119 -6.81 -16.20 -4.10
CA LEU A 119 -6.54 -15.10 -5.03
C LEU A 119 -5.10 -15.11 -5.55
N LYS A 120 -4.10 -15.25 -4.67
CA LYS A 120 -2.68 -15.28 -5.06
C LYS A 120 -2.33 -16.47 -5.94
N ILE A 121 -2.90 -17.65 -5.66
CA ILE A 121 -2.67 -18.85 -6.48
C ILE A 121 -3.26 -18.62 -7.87
N GLY A 122 -4.48 -18.11 -7.99
CA GLY A 122 -5.07 -17.73 -9.29
C GLY A 122 -4.17 -16.79 -10.10
N TYR A 123 -3.69 -15.69 -9.50
CA TYR A 123 -2.76 -14.76 -10.17
C TYR A 123 -1.39 -15.37 -10.50
N SER A 124 -1.00 -16.45 -9.81
CA SER A 124 0.25 -17.17 -10.08
C SER A 124 0.05 -18.19 -11.21
N LEU A 125 -1.06 -18.94 -11.21
CA LEU A 125 -1.48 -19.85 -12.28
C LEU A 125 -1.68 -19.11 -13.61
N GLN A 126 -2.43 -17.99 -13.64
CA GLN A 126 -2.61 -17.20 -14.87
C GLN A 126 -1.26 -16.74 -15.46
N ARG A 127 -0.29 -16.39 -14.60
CA ARG A 127 1.06 -16.02 -15.04
C ARG A 127 1.88 -17.24 -15.49
N CYS A 128 1.71 -18.40 -14.87
CA CYS A 128 2.33 -19.66 -15.31
C CYS A 128 1.75 -20.13 -16.65
N ALA A 129 0.44 -20.04 -16.88
CA ALA A 129 -0.20 -20.37 -18.16
C ALA A 129 0.32 -19.48 -19.30
N ARG A 130 0.55 -18.18 -19.04
CA ARG A 130 1.20 -17.27 -20.00
C ARG A 130 2.65 -17.66 -20.29
N ILE A 131 3.39 -18.17 -19.30
CA ILE A 131 4.76 -18.70 -19.51
C ILE A 131 4.69 -19.96 -20.38
N TYR A 132 3.87 -20.93 -19.99
CA TYR A 132 3.67 -22.20 -20.67
C TYR A 132 3.25 -22.02 -22.15
N ARG A 133 2.28 -21.13 -22.42
CA ARG A 133 1.89 -20.76 -23.79
C ARG A 133 3.03 -20.13 -24.59
N SER A 134 3.76 -19.18 -24.00
CA SER A 134 4.92 -18.56 -24.68
C SER A 134 6.00 -19.59 -24.99
N ASP A 135 6.19 -20.57 -24.12
CA ASP A 135 7.16 -21.64 -24.32
C ASP A 135 6.72 -22.58 -25.45
N GLY A 136 5.43 -22.94 -25.54
CA GLY A 136 4.88 -23.69 -26.68
C GLY A 136 5.07 -22.99 -28.02
N ILE A 137 4.86 -21.66 -28.08
CA ILE A 137 5.13 -20.85 -29.28
C ILE A 137 6.62 -20.90 -29.68
N ILE A 138 7.55 -20.88 -28.72
CA ILE A 138 9.00 -20.93 -28.97
C ILE A 138 9.44 -22.33 -29.41
N GLU A 139 8.87 -23.36 -28.80
CA GLU A 139 9.18 -24.78 -29.04
C GLU A 139 8.40 -25.36 -30.24
N SER A 140 7.51 -24.56 -30.86
CA SER A 140 6.55 -24.98 -31.90
C SER A 140 5.59 -26.11 -31.47
N ASP A 141 5.34 -26.25 -30.16
CA ASP A 141 4.37 -27.17 -29.59
C ASP A 141 2.97 -26.53 -29.56
N ILE A 142 2.16 -26.92 -30.54
CA ILE A 142 0.77 -26.48 -30.72
C ILE A 142 -0.08 -26.86 -29.50
N THR A 143 0.07 -28.07 -28.96
CA THR A 143 -0.77 -28.57 -27.85
C THR A 143 -0.56 -27.76 -26.58
N LYS A 144 0.71 -27.39 -26.30
CA LYS A 144 1.12 -26.52 -25.18
C LYS A 144 0.65 -25.09 -25.37
N GLN A 145 0.70 -24.58 -26.61
CA GLN A 145 0.15 -23.27 -26.96
C GLN A 145 -1.38 -23.22 -26.80
N GLU A 146 -2.09 -24.25 -27.22
CA GLU A 146 -3.56 -24.35 -27.15
C GLU A 146 -4.03 -24.50 -25.70
N ASN A 147 -3.51 -25.48 -24.95
CA ASN A 147 -3.83 -25.67 -23.53
C ASN A 147 -3.55 -24.41 -22.70
N GLY A 148 -2.37 -23.79 -22.89
CA GLY A 148 -2.03 -22.53 -22.24
C GLY A 148 -2.94 -21.36 -22.64
N SER A 149 -3.51 -21.36 -23.85
CA SER A 149 -4.50 -20.37 -24.29
C SER A 149 -5.88 -20.63 -23.72
N ALA A 150 -6.33 -21.88 -23.73
CA ALA A 150 -7.62 -22.31 -23.20
C ALA A 150 -7.73 -22.04 -21.70
N PHE A 151 -6.69 -22.35 -20.91
CA PHE A 151 -6.66 -22.01 -19.48
C PHE A 151 -6.73 -20.50 -19.25
N ILE A 152 -6.08 -19.66 -20.08
CA ILE A 152 -6.19 -18.19 -19.95
C ILE A 152 -7.62 -17.72 -20.24
N GLN A 153 -8.31 -18.31 -21.22
CA GLN A 153 -9.71 -17.99 -21.52
C GLN A 153 -10.64 -18.40 -20.37
N LEU A 154 -10.57 -19.65 -19.90
CA LEU A 154 -11.33 -20.14 -18.74
C LEU A 154 -11.03 -19.35 -17.46
N TYR A 155 -9.79 -18.88 -17.29
CA TYR A 155 -9.43 -18.00 -16.17
C TYR A 155 -10.08 -16.62 -16.30
N GLU A 156 -10.18 -16.07 -17.51
CA GLU A 156 -10.74 -14.73 -17.75
C GLU A 156 -12.28 -14.74 -17.78
N SER A 157 -12.93 -15.87 -18.06
CA SER A 157 -14.39 -16.05 -17.94
C SER A 157 -14.83 -16.50 -16.54
N ASP A 158 -14.34 -17.65 -16.04
CA ASP A 158 -15.04 -18.40 -14.98
C ASP A 158 -14.36 -18.27 -13.60
N TRP A 159 -13.04 -18.04 -13.56
CA TRP A 159 -12.28 -17.98 -12.30
C TRP A 159 -12.69 -16.84 -11.37
N ASN A 160 -13.32 -15.79 -11.93
CA ASN A 160 -13.90 -14.76 -11.10
C ASN A 160 -15.05 -15.31 -10.26
N ASP A 161 -15.94 -16.09 -10.85
CA ASP A 161 -17.20 -16.47 -10.21
C ASP A 161 -17.01 -17.73 -9.35
N LEU A 162 -16.19 -18.69 -9.82
CA LEU A 162 -15.86 -19.91 -9.08
C LEU A 162 -15.02 -19.68 -7.82
N ILE A 163 -14.12 -18.68 -7.84
CA ILE A 163 -13.14 -18.45 -6.75
C ILE A 163 -13.12 -16.99 -6.30
N SER A 164 -12.82 -16.07 -7.22
CA SER A 164 -12.33 -14.74 -6.83
C SER A 164 -13.38 -13.83 -6.20
N SER A 165 -14.63 -13.96 -6.63
CA SER A 165 -15.78 -13.20 -6.13
C SER A 165 -16.04 -13.55 -4.68
N ARG A 166 -16.25 -14.85 -4.40
CA ARG A 166 -16.50 -15.34 -3.04
C ARG A 166 -15.29 -15.14 -2.10
N ALA A 167 -14.06 -15.30 -2.59
CA ALA A 167 -12.86 -14.98 -1.80
C ALA A 167 -12.77 -13.48 -1.42
N ARG A 168 -13.13 -12.56 -2.33
CA ARG A 168 -13.22 -11.12 -2.02
C ARG A 168 -14.36 -10.80 -1.07
N GLN A 169 -15.51 -11.47 -1.22
CA GLN A 169 -16.64 -11.34 -0.30
C GLN A 169 -16.25 -11.80 1.11
N THR A 170 -15.64 -12.98 1.26
CA THR A 170 -15.11 -13.45 2.56
C THR A 170 -14.16 -12.44 3.19
N LEU A 171 -13.25 -11.84 2.41
CA LEU A 171 -12.35 -10.77 2.89
C LEU A 171 -13.09 -9.50 3.33
N SER A 172 -14.19 -9.14 2.64
CA SER A 172 -15.00 -7.99 2.98
C SER A 172 -15.82 -8.21 4.25
N GLU A 173 -16.48 -9.37 4.37
CA GLU A 173 -17.32 -9.75 5.51
C GLU A 173 -16.48 -9.92 6.78
N LYS A 174 -15.33 -10.64 6.72
CA LYS A 174 -14.38 -10.73 7.84
C LYS A 174 -13.86 -9.35 8.29
N LYS A 175 -13.83 -8.35 7.40
CA LYS A 175 -13.42 -6.97 7.72
C LYS A 175 -14.57 -6.03 8.09
N TYR A 176 -15.82 -6.45 7.92
CA TYR A 176 -16.97 -5.56 8.03
C TYR A 176 -17.25 -5.19 9.49
N ASN A 177 -17.30 -6.21 10.37
CA ASN A 177 -17.57 -6.07 11.80
C ASN A 177 -16.32 -6.21 12.69
N ALA A 178 -15.13 -6.48 12.12
CA ALA A 178 -13.92 -6.65 12.91
C ALA A 178 -13.53 -5.35 13.65
N PRO A 179 -13.26 -5.41 14.97
CA PRO A 179 -12.88 -4.24 15.75
C PRO A 179 -11.54 -3.70 15.26
N LYS A 180 -11.50 -2.40 14.93
CA LYS A 180 -10.29 -1.74 14.41
C LYS A 180 -9.37 -1.31 15.55
N MET A 181 -8.73 -2.29 16.18
CA MET A 181 -7.80 -2.07 17.29
C MET A 181 -6.67 -1.10 16.91
N LEU A 182 -6.44 -0.10 17.76
CA LEU A 182 -5.33 0.83 17.70
C LEU A 182 -4.45 0.68 18.95
N PRO A 183 -3.12 0.80 18.84
CA PRO A 183 -2.23 0.84 19.99
C PRO A 183 -2.64 1.95 20.96
N LEU A 184 -2.64 1.68 22.26
CA LEU A 184 -2.95 2.68 23.28
C LEU A 184 -1.84 3.75 23.34
N CYS A 185 -2.23 5.01 23.56
CA CYS A 185 -1.28 6.10 23.81
C CYS A 185 -0.31 5.79 24.96
N GLU A 186 -0.80 5.15 26.03
CA GLU A 186 -0.01 4.70 27.19
C GLU A 186 1.10 3.71 26.79
N ASP A 187 0.76 2.66 26.05
CA ASP A 187 1.71 1.64 25.61
C ASP A 187 2.74 2.22 24.63
N VAL A 188 2.31 3.14 23.75
CA VAL A 188 3.20 3.88 22.85
C VAL A 188 4.13 4.82 23.64
N TYR A 189 3.67 5.42 24.73
CA TYR A 189 4.50 6.22 25.64
C TYR A 189 5.53 5.34 26.36
N LYS A 190 5.10 4.25 27.02
CA LYS A 190 5.98 3.27 27.69
C LYS A 190 7.11 2.79 26.77
N LEU A 191 6.77 2.38 25.54
CA LEU A 191 7.72 1.94 24.54
C LEU A 191 8.75 3.02 24.17
N ASN A 192 8.32 4.27 24.01
CA ASN A 192 9.22 5.39 23.71
C ASN A 192 10.14 5.73 24.91
N SER A 193 9.64 5.68 26.14
CA SER A 193 10.44 5.95 27.36
C SER A 193 11.50 4.87 27.55
N TYR A 194 11.12 3.59 27.48
CA TYR A 194 12.05 2.46 27.55
C TYR A 194 13.17 2.56 26.50
N LEU A 195 12.83 2.91 25.24
CA LEU A 195 13.83 3.09 24.18
C LEU A 195 14.82 4.23 24.49
N LYS A 196 14.35 5.36 25.01
CA LYS A 196 15.23 6.48 25.37
C LYS A 196 16.17 6.14 26.53
N GLU A 197 15.68 5.44 27.54
CA GLU A 197 16.48 5.00 28.68
C GLU A 197 17.53 3.98 28.25
N LYS A 198 17.11 2.92 27.53
CA LYS A 198 18.05 1.89 27.06
C LYS A 198 19.04 2.39 26.02
N ILE A 199 18.69 3.35 25.17
CA ILE A 199 19.66 3.97 24.26
C ILE A 199 20.74 4.73 25.03
N LYS A 200 20.38 5.49 26.08
CA LYS A 200 21.36 6.21 26.91
C LYS A 200 22.32 5.26 27.63
N GLU A 201 21.79 4.18 28.20
CA GLU A 201 22.56 3.11 28.83
C GLU A 201 23.54 2.46 27.84
N LEU A 202 23.04 2.03 26.67
CA LEU A 202 23.84 1.37 25.63
C LEU A 202 24.89 2.29 25.01
N LEU A 203 24.65 3.61 24.90
CA LEU A 203 25.65 4.57 24.44
C LEU A 203 26.84 4.66 25.41
N MET A 204 26.61 4.58 26.72
CA MET A 204 27.68 4.56 27.73
C MET A 204 28.44 3.24 27.70
N ILE A 205 27.75 2.10 27.59
CA ILE A 205 28.37 0.76 27.61
C ILE A 205 29.16 0.48 26.33
N LEU A 206 28.60 0.78 25.15
CA LEU A 206 29.23 0.46 23.84
C LEU A 206 30.53 1.23 23.57
N SER A 207 30.77 2.32 24.29
CA SER A 207 32.07 2.99 24.27
C SER A 207 33.20 2.01 24.68
N ASN A 208 32.91 1.15 25.66
CA ASN A 208 33.86 0.21 26.26
C ASN A 208 33.74 -1.22 25.69
N ASP A 209 32.52 -1.75 25.51
CA ASP A 209 32.29 -3.13 25.08
C ASP A 209 31.50 -3.24 23.76
N SER A 210 32.18 -3.69 22.71
CA SER A 210 31.62 -3.91 21.37
C SER A 210 30.56 -5.03 21.30
N ALA A 211 30.39 -5.87 22.32
CA ALA A 211 29.34 -6.89 22.37
C ALA A 211 27.92 -6.29 22.30
N PHE A 212 27.72 -5.10 22.85
CA PHE A 212 26.43 -4.40 22.88
C PHE A 212 26.05 -3.73 21.56
N TYR A 213 26.91 -3.79 20.53
CA TYR A 213 26.68 -3.19 19.21
C TYR A 213 25.31 -3.54 18.63
N ILE A 214 24.96 -4.83 18.65
CA ILE A 214 23.72 -5.31 18.04
C ILE A 214 22.50 -4.88 18.84
N GLU A 215 22.59 -4.74 20.16
CA GLU A 215 21.47 -4.23 20.95
C GLU A 215 21.26 -2.74 20.69
N LEU A 216 22.32 -1.91 20.64
CA LEU A 216 22.18 -0.51 20.24
C LEU A 216 21.63 -0.38 18.81
N ALA A 217 22.10 -1.21 17.86
CA ALA A 217 21.60 -1.21 16.49
C ALA A 217 20.09 -1.55 16.42
N LYS A 218 19.62 -2.50 17.23
CA LYS A 218 18.19 -2.83 17.37
C LYS A 218 17.39 -1.66 17.95
N MET A 219 17.82 -1.10 19.08
CA MET A 219 17.12 0.02 19.73
C MET A 219 17.06 1.24 18.83
N THR A 220 18.17 1.60 18.18
CA THR A 220 18.26 2.73 17.23
C THR A 220 17.36 2.53 16.01
N LEU A 221 17.35 1.33 15.41
CA LEU A 221 16.43 0.99 14.31
C LEU A 221 14.96 1.14 14.72
N CYS A 222 14.60 0.66 15.91
CA CYS A 222 13.25 0.77 16.43
C CYS A 222 12.89 2.25 16.69
N HIS A 223 13.74 2.99 17.40
CA HIS A 223 13.52 4.40 17.74
C HIS A 223 13.32 5.29 16.49
N ILE A 224 14.17 5.17 15.47
CA ILE A 224 14.01 5.90 14.20
C ILE A 224 12.69 5.54 13.51
N THR A 225 12.31 4.25 13.51
CA THR A 225 11.08 3.78 12.86
C THR A 225 9.83 4.26 13.60
N LEU A 226 9.84 4.29 14.94
CA LEU A 226 8.75 4.79 15.76
C LEU A 226 8.60 6.30 15.65
N PHE A 227 9.69 7.07 15.75
CA PHE A 227 9.68 8.52 15.65
C PHE A 227 9.10 8.99 14.30
N ASN A 228 9.58 8.41 13.19
CA ASN A 228 9.10 8.76 11.85
C ASN A 228 7.78 8.08 11.46
N ARG A 229 7.29 7.11 12.24
CA ARG A 229 6.17 6.21 11.90
C ARG A 229 6.31 5.55 10.52
N LYS A 230 7.52 5.34 10.00
CA LYS A 230 7.78 4.79 8.65
C LYS A 230 7.58 3.29 8.60
N ARG A 231 7.48 2.70 7.40
CA ARG A 231 7.48 1.23 7.28
C ARG A 231 8.84 0.73 7.75
N GLY A 232 8.88 -0.29 8.60
CA GLY A 232 10.16 -0.83 9.12
C GLY A 232 11.12 -1.24 7.99
N GLY A 233 10.57 -1.71 6.87
CA GLY A 233 11.32 -1.95 5.64
C GLY A 233 12.07 -0.73 5.10
N ASP A 234 11.53 0.49 5.22
CA ASP A 234 12.16 1.70 4.71
C ASP A 234 13.39 2.07 5.55
N VAL A 235 13.28 1.99 6.88
CA VAL A 235 14.36 2.33 7.82
C VAL A 235 15.47 1.27 7.83
N GLN A 236 15.14 -0.02 7.84
CA GLN A 236 16.15 -1.09 7.83
C GLN A 236 17.01 -1.10 6.55
N ARG A 237 16.53 -0.48 5.46
CA ARG A 237 17.22 -0.40 4.16
C ARG A 237 18.09 0.86 3.99
N ILE A 238 18.16 1.76 4.98
CA ILE A 238 19.11 2.88 4.96
C ILE A 238 20.53 2.33 4.73
N THR A 239 21.24 2.88 3.74
CA THR A 239 22.65 2.54 3.51
C THR A 239 23.58 3.52 4.22
N VAL A 240 24.83 3.11 4.43
CA VAL A 240 25.90 3.98 4.93
C VAL A 240 26.08 5.20 4.00
N ASP A 241 25.97 4.99 2.69
CA ASP A 241 26.11 6.06 1.70
C ASP A 241 24.95 7.07 1.78
N ASN A 242 23.71 6.60 1.99
CA ASN A 242 22.56 7.51 2.21
C ASN A 242 22.73 8.36 3.47
N TYR A 243 23.37 7.82 4.51
CA TYR A 243 23.64 8.57 5.74
C TYR A 243 24.72 9.63 5.49
N LYS A 244 25.87 9.26 4.91
CA LYS A 244 26.97 10.19 4.59
C LYS A 244 26.51 11.35 3.70
N GLN A 245 25.81 11.03 2.61
CA GLN A 245 25.26 12.03 1.69
C GLN A 245 24.27 13.00 2.38
N ALA A 246 23.50 12.53 3.37
CA ALA A 246 22.57 13.40 4.10
C ALA A 246 23.29 14.37 5.04
N ILE A 247 24.36 13.92 5.70
CA ILE A 247 25.22 14.77 6.55
C ILE A 247 25.98 15.80 5.70
N GLU A 248 26.58 15.36 4.59
CA GLU A 248 27.22 16.25 3.61
C GLU A 248 26.25 17.30 3.07
N ALA A 249 25.03 16.89 2.68
CA ALA A 249 24.01 17.81 2.18
C ALA A 249 23.56 18.82 3.25
N GLN A 250 23.37 18.41 4.50
CA GLN A 250 22.97 19.31 5.58
C GLN A 250 24.01 20.40 5.84
N ASN A 251 25.31 20.05 5.77
CA ASN A 251 26.40 21.02 5.90
C ASN A 251 26.56 21.94 4.68
N SER A 252 25.94 21.60 3.54
CA SER A 252 26.15 22.28 2.24
C SER A 252 24.98 23.19 1.80
N VAL A 253 23.82 23.15 2.47
CA VAL A 253 22.66 23.98 2.11
C VAL A 253 22.69 25.28 2.91
N PRO A 254 22.84 26.45 2.27
CA PRO A 254 22.64 27.72 2.96
C PRO A 254 21.17 27.84 3.38
N TYR A 255 20.94 28.07 4.67
CA TYR A 255 19.61 28.47 5.13
C TYR A 255 19.35 29.91 4.70
N ASP A 256 18.58 30.07 3.63
CA ASP A 256 18.10 31.35 3.10
C ASP A 256 17.45 32.17 4.23
N ASP A 257 17.89 33.42 4.38
CA ASP A 257 17.40 34.33 5.43
C ASP A 257 15.95 34.74 5.18
N GLU A 258 15.52 34.81 3.91
CA GLU A 258 14.13 35.12 3.56
C GLU A 258 13.18 34.01 4.03
N LEU A 259 13.59 32.74 3.94
CA LEU A 259 12.82 31.61 4.45
C LEU A 259 12.71 31.62 5.99
N LYS A 260 13.76 32.03 6.72
CA LYS A 260 13.71 32.15 8.20
C LYS A 260 12.64 33.15 8.63
N SER A 261 12.47 34.26 7.90
CA SER A 261 11.45 35.28 8.21
C SER A 261 10.00 34.78 8.15
N SER A 262 9.78 33.66 7.45
CA SER A 262 8.45 33.05 7.26
C SER A 262 8.12 31.91 8.24
N LEU A 263 9.07 31.55 9.12
CA LEU A 263 8.96 30.42 10.05
C LEU A 263 8.96 30.91 11.51
N SER A 264 8.30 30.18 12.39
CA SER A 264 8.42 30.40 13.84
C SER A 264 9.78 29.95 14.37
N ASP A 265 10.22 30.49 15.52
CA ASP A 265 11.48 30.11 16.17
C ASP A 265 11.59 28.60 16.41
N VAL A 266 10.46 27.95 16.72
CA VAL A 266 10.36 26.49 16.92
C VAL A 266 10.61 25.75 15.61
N GLU A 267 10.04 26.21 14.49
CA GLU A 267 10.27 25.61 13.17
C GLU A 267 11.70 25.81 12.70
N ILE A 268 12.30 26.99 12.94
CA ILE A 268 13.71 27.27 12.67
C ILE A 268 14.61 26.31 13.46
N GLU A 269 14.32 26.08 14.74
CA GLU A 269 15.12 25.19 15.59
C GLU A 269 14.93 23.70 15.24
N LEU A 270 13.71 23.29 14.87
CA LEU A 270 13.46 21.95 14.30
C LEU A 270 14.21 21.75 12.98
N CYS A 271 14.26 22.77 12.13
CA CYS A 271 15.01 22.76 10.89
C CYS A 271 16.53 22.62 11.11
N ARG A 272 17.10 23.28 12.12
CA ARG A 272 18.52 23.13 12.49
C ARG A 272 18.83 21.76 13.09
N SER A 273 17.97 21.29 14.00
CA SER A 273 18.24 20.10 14.82
C SER A 273 17.92 18.77 14.16
N LEU A 274 17.06 18.72 13.13
CA LEU A 274 16.66 17.48 12.46
C LEU A 274 17.35 17.25 11.11
N THR A 275 18.14 16.19 11.01
CA THR A 275 18.74 15.75 9.73
C THR A 275 17.73 14.98 8.89
N ARG A 276 17.65 15.29 7.59
CA ARG A 276 16.69 14.68 6.65
C ARG A 276 17.39 13.78 5.61
N ILE A 277 17.26 12.47 5.78
CA ILE A 277 17.69 11.46 4.79
C ILE A 277 16.60 11.28 3.72
N GLU A 278 16.97 11.17 2.44
CA GLU A 278 16.06 10.79 1.36
C GLU A 278 16.39 9.39 0.81
N LEU A 279 15.39 8.51 0.74
CA LEU A 279 15.49 7.17 0.15
C LEU A 279 14.67 7.05 -1.14
N LYS A 280 15.10 6.19 -2.08
CA LYS A 280 14.31 5.83 -3.28
C LYS A 280 13.21 4.83 -2.91
N GLY A 281 11.95 5.25 -2.98
CA GLY A 281 10.76 4.40 -2.78
C GLY A 281 10.24 3.76 -4.08
N LYS A 282 9.08 3.08 -3.99
CA LYS A 282 8.35 2.57 -5.17
C LYS A 282 8.08 3.70 -6.17
N GLN A 283 8.16 3.40 -7.48
CA GLN A 283 7.92 4.36 -8.57
C GLN A 283 8.77 5.65 -8.46
N GLU A 284 10.03 5.51 -8.03
CA GLU A 284 11.00 6.60 -7.88
C GLU A 284 10.60 7.73 -6.90
N ARG A 285 9.54 7.54 -6.11
CA ARG A 285 9.11 8.53 -5.11
C ARG A 285 10.13 8.62 -3.98
N LYS A 286 10.56 9.83 -3.65
CA LYS A 286 11.44 10.10 -2.50
C LYS A 286 10.72 9.81 -1.18
N VAL A 287 11.35 9.07 -0.28
CA VAL A 287 10.90 8.80 1.09
C VAL A 287 11.84 9.50 2.06
N ALA A 288 11.38 10.59 2.68
CA ALA A 288 12.16 11.32 3.67
C ALA A 288 12.18 10.59 5.03
N ILE A 289 13.28 10.58 5.76
CA ILE A 289 13.40 10.11 7.15
C ILE A 289 14.12 11.21 7.93
N LEU A 290 13.56 11.59 9.07
CA LEU A 290 14.11 12.59 9.99
C LEU A 290 14.88 11.88 11.11
N LEU A 291 16.07 12.38 11.42
CA LEU A 291 16.89 11.92 12.53
C LEU A 291 17.06 13.04 13.55
N THR A 292 17.00 12.70 14.83
CA THR A 292 17.34 13.61 15.93
C THR A 292 18.85 13.58 16.22
N PRO A 293 19.40 14.57 16.93
CA PRO A 293 20.82 14.57 17.34
C PRO A 293 21.21 13.34 18.19
N GLU A 294 20.27 12.78 18.95
CA GLU A 294 20.48 11.53 19.70
C GLU A 294 20.60 10.32 18.76
N MET A 295 19.77 10.24 17.73
CA MET A 295 19.84 9.16 16.72
C MET A 295 21.14 9.24 15.91
N ILE A 296 21.60 10.45 15.57
CA ILE A 296 22.88 10.71 14.89
C ILE A 296 24.04 10.18 15.73
N LYS A 297 24.12 10.55 17.01
CA LYS A 297 25.13 10.02 17.95
C LYS A 297 25.14 8.48 18.03
N CYS A 298 23.97 7.84 18.04
CA CYS A 298 23.86 6.38 17.99
C CYS A 298 24.42 5.81 16.68
N ILE A 299 24.06 6.42 15.55
CA ILE A 299 24.52 5.99 14.23
C ILE A 299 26.04 6.17 14.08
N ASP A 300 26.60 7.27 14.55
CA ASP A 300 28.03 7.55 14.48
C ASP A 300 28.84 6.55 15.32
N LEU A 301 28.39 6.23 16.55
CA LEU A 301 29.02 5.20 17.38
C LEU A 301 28.91 3.80 16.74
N LEU A 302 27.77 3.47 16.14
CA LEU A 302 27.57 2.24 15.35
C LEU A 302 28.41 2.22 14.06
N MET A 303 28.78 3.37 13.51
CA MET A 303 29.70 3.45 12.37
C MET A 303 31.15 3.29 12.82
N GLN A 304 31.53 3.84 13.98
CA GLN A 304 32.86 3.71 14.57
C GLN A 304 33.18 2.27 14.99
N LYS A 305 32.28 1.60 15.73
CA LYS A 305 32.48 0.23 16.26
C LYS A 305 32.12 -0.89 15.26
N ARG A 306 31.89 -0.54 14.00
CA ARG A 306 31.35 -1.46 12.96
C ARG A 306 32.29 -2.62 12.61
N SER A 307 33.59 -2.33 12.54
CA SER A 307 34.65 -3.33 12.33
C SER A 307 34.68 -4.35 13.46
N ASP A 308 34.65 -3.85 14.69
CA ASP A 308 34.86 -4.60 15.94
C ASP A 308 33.71 -5.59 16.17
N ALA A 309 32.49 -5.19 15.79
CA ALA A 309 31.30 -6.04 15.81
C ALA A 309 31.21 -7.02 14.62
N ASN A 310 32.22 -7.08 13.74
CA ASN A 310 32.27 -7.93 12.53
C ASN A 310 31.06 -7.70 11.60
N VAL A 311 30.64 -6.45 11.41
CA VAL A 311 29.47 -6.06 10.60
C VAL A 311 29.90 -5.53 9.24
N CYS A 312 29.58 -6.28 8.18
CA CYS A 312 29.98 -5.94 6.81
C CYS A 312 28.78 -5.63 5.90
N GLY A 313 29.03 -4.91 4.81
CA GLY A 313 28.04 -4.59 3.78
C GLY A 313 27.42 -3.20 3.88
N LYS A 314 26.61 -2.86 2.87
CA LYS A 314 26.13 -1.49 2.58
C LYS A 314 25.08 -0.92 3.54
N TYR A 315 24.33 -1.77 4.23
CA TYR A 315 23.20 -1.34 5.07
C TYR A 315 23.69 -0.85 6.43
N LEU A 316 23.13 0.26 6.91
CA LEU A 316 23.47 0.80 8.23
C LEU A 316 23.17 -0.25 9.33
N PHE A 317 21.93 -0.75 9.36
CA PHE A 317 21.47 -1.80 10.26
C PHE A 317 21.67 -3.20 9.68
N ALA A 318 22.91 -3.56 9.36
CA ALA A 318 23.30 -4.91 8.93
C ALA A 318 23.44 -5.88 10.11
N ARG A 319 23.27 -7.17 9.84
CA ARG A 319 23.63 -8.25 10.79
C ARG A 319 25.16 -8.48 10.79
N PRO A 320 25.72 -9.11 11.83
CA PRO A 320 27.11 -9.55 11.81
C PRO A 320 27.37 -10.61 10.73
N SER A 321 28.63 -10.68 10.31
CA SER A 321 29.17 -11.74 9.45
C SER A 321 28.84 -13.13 10.04
N PRO A 322 28.51 -14.15 9.21
CA PRO A 322 28.59 -14.20 7.75
C PRO A 322 27.37 -13.62 7.00
N SER A 323 26.46 -12.91 7.67
CA SER A 323 25.25 -12.38 7.03
C SER A 323 25.44 -10.94 6.53
N THR A 324 25.18 -10.70 5.25
CA THR A 324 25.12 -9.34 4.67
C THR A 324 23.72 -8.72 4.72
N ARG A 325 22.77 -9.37 5.42
CA ARG A 325 21.35 -9.03 5.45
C ARG A 325 21.04 -7.95 6.49
N THR A 326 19.94 -7.25 6.29
CA THR A 326 19.43 -6.25 7.25
C THR A 326 18.89 -6.90 8.54
N LEU A 327 18.98 -6.18 9.66
CA LEU A 327 18.15 -6.43 10.84
C LEU A 327 16.68 -6.22 10.44
N ARG A 328 15.82 -7.19 10.74
CA ARG A 328 14.39 -7.10 10.41
C ARG A 328 13.68 -6.23 11.44
N ALA A 329 13.21 -5.07 11.02
CA ALA A 329 12.60 -4.11 11.94
C ALA A 329 11.36 -4.68 12.65
N SER A 330 10.57 -5.55 12.01
CA SER A 330 9.43 -6.25 12.61
C SER A 330 9.83 -7.13 13.79
N ASP A 331 10.87 -7.92 13.58
CA ASP A 331 11.34 -8.94 14.52
C ASP A 331 11.96 -8.22 15.73
N VAL A 332 12.67 -7.11 15.49
CA VAL A 332 13.19 -6.19 16.51
C VAL A 332 12.09 -5.48 17.30
N LEU A 333 11.01 -5.02 16.65
CA LEU A 333 9.88 -4.42 17.37
C LEU A 333 9.23 -5.44 18.30
N ASN A 334 8.98 -6.66 17.81
CA ASN A 334 8.38 -7.73 18.61
C ASN A 334 9.28 -8.13 19.79
N GLU A 335 10.60 -8.24 19.58
CA GLU A 335 11.58 -8.50 20.64
C GLU A 335 11.55 -7.41 21.73
N ILE A 336 11.46 -6.14 21.35
CA ILE A 336 11.43 -5.01 22.29
C ILE A 336 10.08 -4.95 23.01
N CYS A 337 8.95 -5.15 22.32
CA CYS A 337 7.64 -5.24 22.97
C CYS A 337 7.57 -6.42 23.95
N GLY A 338 8.25 -7.54 23.69
CA GLY A 338 8.37 -8.66 24.63
C GLY A 338 9.24 -8.40 25.86
N LYS A 339 10.00 -7.30 25.89
CA LYS A 339 10.79 -6.85 27.06
C LYS A 339 10.05 -5.84 27.95
N ILE A 340 8.82 -5.43 27.57
CA ILE A 340 8.08 -4.35 28.24
C ILE A 340 6.67 -4.83 28.61
N GLU A 341 6.21 -4.49 29.81
CA GLU A 341 4.84 -4.79 30.25
C GLU A 341 3.84 -3.78 29.65
N LEU A 342 3.31 -4.16 28.48
CA LEU A 342 2.36 -3.41 27.65
C LEU A 342 0.97 -4.04 27.75
N ARG A 343 -0.10 -3.24 27.84
CA ARG A 343 -1.47 -3.76 27.96
C ARG A 343 -1.87 -4.53 26.70
N TYR A 344 -1.61 -3.97 25.52
CA TYR A 344 -1.88 -4.60 24.23
C TYR A 344 -0.63 -4.61 23.35
N GLY A 345 0.44 -5.27 23.81
CA GLY A 345 1.72 -5.36 23.07
C GLY A 345 1.60 -6.03 21.69
N ASN A 346 0.69 -6.98 21.54
CA ASN A 346 0.40 -7.71 20.30
C ASN A 346 -0.05 -6.81 19.13
N ILE A 347 -0.81 -5.74 19.40
CA ILE A 347 -1.30 -4.82 18.36
C ILE A 347 -0.28 -3.74 17.99
N ILE A 348 0.84 -3.62 18.71
CA ILE A 348 1.93 -2.68 18.40
C ILE A 348 2.74 -3.17 17.19
N THR A 349 2.16 -2.97 16.01
CA THR A 349 2.85 -3.18 14.73
C THR A 349 3.14 -1.84 14.06
N TYR A 350 4.19 -1.75 13.25
CA TYR A 350 4.43 -0.52 12.48
C TYR A 350 3.26 -0.14 11.57
N THR A 351 2.41 -1.08 11.16
CA THR A 351 1.19 -0.78 10.40
C THR A 351 0.14 -0.10 11.28
N ASN A 352 -0.14 -0.66 12.45
CA ASN A 352 -1.10 -0.09 13.39
C ASN A 352 -0.62 1.22 14.02
N LEU A 353 0.69 1.43 14.17
CA LEU A 353 1.26 2.72 14.58
C LEU A 353 1.12 3.82 13.51
N ARG A 354 0.98 3.45 12.22
CA ARG A 354 0.57 4.40 11.17
C ARG A 354 -0.93 4.74 11.25
N LYS A 355 -1.77 3.73 11.50
CA LYS A 355 -3.20 3.92 11.84
C LYS A 355 -3.40 4.86 13.03
N HIS A 356 -2.61 4.66 14.08
CA HIS A 356 -2.63 5.50 15.27
C HIS A 356 -2.33 6.97 14.95
N ILE A 357 -1.17 7.30 14.36
CA ILE A 357 -0.78 8.70 14.14
C ILE A 357 -1.74 9.45 13.19
N ALA A 358 -2.25 8.80 12.15
CA ALA A 358 -3.19 9.43 11.23
C ALA A 358 -4.58 9.62 11.86
N THR A 359 -5.04 8.67 12.69
CA THR A 359 -6.29 8.83 13.47
C THR A 359 -6.13 9.97 14.48
N MET A 360 -5.00 10.07 15.19
CA MET A 360 -4.72 11.18 16.10
C MET A 360 -4.70 12.53 15.37
N ALA A 361 -4.07 12.61 14.19
CA ALA A 361 -4.07 13.84 13.38
C ALA A 361 -5.49 14.29 12.96
N GLN A 362 -6.42 13.35 12.78
CA GLN A 362 -7.81 13.66 12.47
C GLN A 362 -8.64 14.02 13.72
N ILE A 363 -8.36 13.39 14.88
CA ILE A 363 -8.97 13.74 16.18
C ILE A 363 -8.56 15.15 16.61
N HIS A 364 -7.28 15.52 16.42
CA HIS A 364 -6.77 16.87 16.65
C HIS A 364 -7.10 17.85 15.51
N GLU A 365 -8.09 17.52 14.65
CA GLU A 365 -8.66 18.36 13.60
C GLU A 365 -7.62 19.05 12.68
N LEU A 366 -6.51 18.36 12.39
CA LEU A 366 -5.48 18.86 11.47
C LEU A 366 -6.14 19.18 10.11
N SER A 367 -5.83 20.36 9.56
CA SER A 367 -6.42 20.84 8.29
C SER A 367 -6.23 19.85 7.14
N GLU A 368 -7.10 19.88 6.12
CA GLU A 368 -6.97 18.97 4.95
C GLU A 368 -5.58 19.02 4.32
N ASN A 369 -4.95 20.21 4.27
CA ASN A 369 -3.59 20.38 3.76
C ASN A 369 -2.55 19.71 4.68
N GLY A 370 -2.68 19.85 6.01
CA GLY A 370 -1.82 19.16 6.98
C GLY A 370 -1.99 17.65 6.93
N GLN A 371 -3.21 17.14 6.77
CA GLN A 371 -3.46 15.71 6.57
C GLN A 371 -2.86 15.19 5.26
N ASP A 372 -2.97 15.94 4.16
CA ASP A 372 -2.34 15.59 2.88
C ASP A 372 -0.80 15.66 2.96
N GLN A 373 -0.21 16.58 3.73
CA GLN A 373 1.22 16.63 4.03
C GLN A 373 1.68 15.41 4.86
N LEU A 374 0.95 15.07 5.93
CA LEU A 374 1.21 13.88 6.74
C LEU A 374 1.08 12.59 5.91
N ALA A 375 0.06 12.47 5.07
CA ALA A 375 -0.14 11.32 4.19
C ALA A 375 1.04 11.13 3.20
N LYS A 376 1.52 12.21 2.60
CA LYS A 376 2.73 12.23 1.75
C LYS A 376 3.96 11.83 2.55
N PHE A 377 4.15 12.38 3.75
CA PHE A 377 5.26 12.02 4.63
C PHE A 377 5.22 10.53 4.97
N LEU A 378 4.10 9.97 5.42
CA LEU A 378 3.96 8.55 5.75
C LEU A 378 4.06 7.61 4.53
N GLY A 379 4.15 8.14 3.30
CA GLY A 379 4.32 7.35 2.09
C GLY A 379 3.04 6.59 1.70
N HIS A 380 1.89 7.24 1.81
CA HIS A 380 0.60 6.75 1.32
C HIS A 380 0.15 7.53 0.07
N ASP A 381 -0.68 6.89 -0.77
CA ASP A 381 -1.52 7.63 -1.70
C ASP A 381 -2.65 8.32 -0.91
N ILE A 382 -2.97 9.57 -1.23
CA ILE A 382 -3.97 10.38 -0.53
C ILE A 382 -5.35 9.70 -0.52
N ARG A 383 -5.70 8.95 -1.57
CA ARG A 383 -6.99 8.22 -1.64
C ARG A 383 -7.00 7.05 -0.66
N VAL A 384 -5.91 6.29 -0.64
CA VAL A 384 -5.69 5.19 0.31
C VAL A 384 -5.68 5.71 1.75
N HIS A 385 -5.16 6.92 1.98
CA HIS A 385 -5.25 7.59 3.28
C HIS A 385 -6.72 7.86 3.67
N ARG A 386 -7.49 8.55 2.80
CA ARG A 386 -8.90 8.89 3.08
C ARG A 386 -9.85 7.67 3.18
N GLU A 387 -9.45 6.52 2.64
CA GLU A 387 -10.21 5.25 2.77
C GLU A 387 -9.82 4.44 4.02
N ILE A 388 -8.52 4.31 4.34
CA ILE A 388 -8.03 3.56 5.50
C ILE A 388 -8.34 4.29 6.81
N TYR A 389 -8.02 5.58 6.89
CA TYR A 389 -8.17 6.38 8.10
C TYR A 389 -9.58 6.99 8.21
N ARG A 390 -10.61 6.16 7.95
CA ARG A 390 -12.02 6.48 8.29
C ARG A 390 -12.32 6.26 9.77
N GLN A 391 -11.35 5.88 10.59
CA GLN A 391 -11.52 5.59 12.02
C GLN A 391 -12.16 6.74 12.85
N PRO A 392 -11.93 8.04 12.57
CA PRO A 392 -12.65 9.10 13.26
C PRO A 392 -14.14 9.11 12.99
N LEU A 393 -14.63 8.53 11.88
CA LEU A 393 -16.08 8.52 11.60
C LEU A 393 -16.85 7.73 12.65
N ASP A 394 -16.32 6.61 13.17
CA ASP A 394 -17.00 5.84 14.23
C ASP A 394 -17.03 6.63 15.55
N ILE A 395 -15.90 7.25 15.94
CA ILE A 395 -15.83 8.09 17.15
C ILE A 395 -16.74 9.32 16.98
N ILE A 396 -16.71 10.02 15.85
CA ILE A 396 -17.57 11.18 15.54
C ILE A 396 -19.04 10.77 15.46
N GLN A 397 -19.35 9.59 14.93
CA GLN A 397 -20.71 9.03 14.94
C GLN A 397 -21.18 8.78 16.36
N LYS A 398 -20.41 8.03 17.17
CA LYS A 398 -20.74 7.67 18.55
C LYS A 398 -20.75 8.85 19.53
N THR A 399 -20.01 9.93 19.25
CA THR A 399 -19.92 11.11 20.12
C THR A 399 -20.72 12.29 19.55
N LYS A 400 -20.19 12.99 18.55
CA LYS A 400 -20.80 14.21 17.99
C LYS A 400 -22.19 13.94 17.37
N ILE A 401 -22.36 12.85 16.60
CA ILE A 401 -23.66 12.54 15.97
C ILE A 401 -24.64 11.94 16.98
N SER A 402 -24.23 11.01 17.85
CA SER A 402 -25.11 10.51 18.92
C SER A 402 -25.60 11.63 19.84
N LYS A 403 -24.72 12.55 20.26
CA LYS A 403 -25.13 13.74 21.05
C LYS A 403 -26.19 14.55 20.30
N MET A 404 -26.01 14.76 19.00
CA MET A 404 -27.01 15.45 18.16
C MET A 404 -28.33 14.67 18.07
N LEU A 405 -28.30 13.35 17.84
CA LEU A 405 -29.49 12.51 17.74
C LEU A 405 -30.25 12.41 19.07
N MET A 406 -29.55 12.30 20.19
CA MET A 406 -30.14 12.32 21.53
C MET A 406 -30.83 13.65 21.82
N LEU A 407 -30.19 14.79 21.52
CA LEU A 407 -30.80 16.12 21.70
C LEU A 407 -32.06 16.30 20.83
N ILE A 408 -32.07 15.81 19.59
CA ILE A 408 -33.26 15.80 18.73
C ILE A 408 -34.38 14.96 19.37
N ASN A 409 -34.04 13.77 19.89
CA ASN A 409 -35.00 12.87 20.53
C ASN A 409 -35.54 13.42 21.87
N GLU A 410 -34.77 14.25 22.56
CA GLU A 410 -35.19 15.04 23.73
C GLU A 410 -35.97 16.32 23.37
N GLY A 411 -36.20 16.60 22.08
CA GLY A 411 -36.91 17.80 21.62
C GLY A 411 -36.13 19.12 21.76
N LYS A 412 -34.82 19.06 21.99
CA LYS A 412 -33.95 20.24 22.20
C LYS A 412 -33.44 20.79 20.85
N ASN A 413 -33.23 22.11 20.80
CA ASN A 413 -32.70 22.74 19.60
C ASN A 413 -31.21 22.45 19.39
N VAL A 414 -30.88 21.77 18.30
CA VAL A 414 -29.51 21.37 17.95
C VAL A 414 -28.58 22.57 17.68
N THR A 415 -29.11 23.69 17.18
CA THR A 415 -28.25 24.81 16.73
C THR A 415 -27.57 25.57 17.87
N GLU A 416 -28.04 25.45 19.10
CA GLU A 416 -27.54 26.23 20.25
C GLU A 416 -26.33 25.61 20.94
N MET A 417 -26.07 24.30 20.75
CA MET A 417 -25.05 23.57 21.51
C MET A 417 -23.82 23.10 20.72
N LEU A 418 -23.73 23.40 19.42
CA LEU A 418 -22.55 23.06 18.60
C LEU A 418 -21.30 23.93 18.90
N PHE A 419 -21.44 24.96 19.75
CA PHE A 419 -20.36 25.91 20.08
C PHE A 419 -19.95 25.93 21.56
N ASN A 420 -20.73 25.33 22.47
CA ASN A 420 -20.40 25.29 23.90
C ASN A 420 -19.81 23.93 24.30
N ASN A 421 -18.49 23.81 24.17
CA ASN A 421 -17.72 22.75 24.80
C ASN A 421 -17.46 23.10 26.28
N GLN A 422 -18.45 22.85 27.13
CA GLN A 422 -18.23 22.62 28.56
C GLN A 422 -18.94 21.32 28.97
N GLU A 423 -18.32 20.59 29.88
CA GLU A 423 -18.51 19.17 30.09
C GLU A 423 -19.63 18.87 31.10
N GLU A 424 -20.33 17.76 30.88
CA GLU A 424 -20.77 16.86 31.95
C GLU A 424 -20.72 15.43 31.39
N VAL A 425 -19.86 14.58 31.96
CA VAL A 425 -19.76 13.16 31.60
C VAL A 425 -20.48 12.36 32.67
N LYS A 426 -21.53 11.62 32.30
CA LYS A 426 -22.08 10.55 33.14
C LYS A 426 -21.36 9.25 32.79
N GLU A 427 -20.84 8.58 33.80
CA GLU A 427 -20.14 7.31 33.65
C GLU A 427 -21.09 6.24 33.08
N ILE A 428 -20.58 5.44 32.15
CA ILE A 428 -21.22 4.22 31.66
C ILE A 428 -20.22 3.09 31.90
N ASP A 429 -20.53 2.23 32.86
CA ASP A 429 -19.76 1.03 33.16
C ASP A 429 -20.00 -0.06 32.09
N GLY A 430 -19.00 -0.89 31.81
CA GLY A 430 -19.05 -1.84 30.69
C GLY A 430 -17.74 -2.59 30.44
N SER A 431 -17.67 -3.84 30.90
CA SER A 431 -16.50 -4.71 30.92
C SER A 431 -15.89 -5.07 29.55
N CYS A 432 -14.57 -5.29 29.53
CA CYS A 432 -13.81 -5.78 28.38
C CYS A 432 -14.16 -7.22 27.96
N ALA A 433 -13.97 -7.50 26.66
CA ALA A 433 -13.64 -8.82 26.15
C ALA A 433 -12.56 -8.66 25.06
N ASP A 434 -11.40 -9.27 25.30
CA ASP A 434 -10.26 -9.35 24.38
C ASP A 434 -10.52 -10.42 23.32
N GLU A 435 -10.12 -10.19 22.06
CA GLU A 435 -9.53 -11.24 21.19
C GLU A 435 -8.65 -10.59 20.10
N SER A 436 -7.58 -11.29 19.74
CA SER A 436 -6.46 -10.80 18.92
C SER A 436 -6.41 -11.48 17.57
N ASP A 437 -6.30 -10.74 16.45
CA ASP A 437 -5.80 -11.36 15.21
C ASP A 437 -5.04 -10.41 14.25
N GLY A 438 -4.10 -10.99 13.49
CA GLY A 438 -3.02 -10.26 12.80
C GLY A 438 -3.32 -9.87 11.35
N GLU A 439 -3.24 -8.57 11.02
CA GLU A 439 -3.35 -8.09 9.64
C GLU A 439 -2.02 -8.13 8.85
N MET A 440 -2.04 -8.76 7.67
CA MET A 440 -1.11 -8.45 6.58
C MET A 440 -1.74 -7.46 5.57
N ASP A 441 -1.00 -6.40 5.24
CA ASP A 441 -1.40 -5.32 4.34
C ASP A 441 -1.43 -5.78 2.86
N TYR A 442 -2.63 -5.93 2.31
CA TYR A 442 -2.86 -6.32 0.92
C TYR A 442 -3.01 -5.09 0.02
N GLN A 443 -1.88 -4.53 -0.42
CA GLN A 443 -1.85 -3.58 -1.54
C GLN A 443 -1.71 -4.33 -2.86
N THR A 444 -2.82 -4.43 -3.59
CA THR A 444 -2.87 -5.02 -4.94
C THR A 444 -2.11 -4.12 -5.93
N ASP A 445 -0.89 -4.51 -6.31
CA ASP A 445 -0.15 -3.90 -7.42
C ASP A 445 -0.91 -4.18 -8.74
N LYS A 446 -1.86 -3.30 -9.10
CA LYS A 446 -2.45 -3.22 -10.45
C LYS A 446 -1.42 -2.59 -11.41
N ASP A 447 -0.44 -3.37 -11.82
CA ASP A 447 0.51 -2.94 -12.85
C ASP A 447 -0.15 -2.76 -14.22
N SER A 448 0.33 -1.76 -14.95
CA SER A 448 -0.23 -1.24 -16.19
C SER A 448 -0.33 -2.27 -17.31
N LEU A 449 -1.56 -2.64 -17.67
CA LEU A 449 -1.90 -3.13 -19.00
C LEU A 449 -2.38 -1.95 -19.85
N HIS A 450 -1.46 -1.26 -20.54
CA HIS A 450 -1.75 -0.42 -21.73
C HIS A 450 -0.45 -0.03 -22.48
N ASN A 451 0.28 -1.01 -23.00
CA ASN A 451 1.27 -0.75 -24.04
C ASN A 451 0.57 -0.68 -25.41
N LYS A 452 0.47 0.52 -25.99
CA LYS A 452 0.33 0.68 -27.44
C LYS A 452 1.53 1.49 -27.93
N SER A 453 2.36 0.83 -28.71
CA SER A 453 3.56 1.36 -29.35
C SER A 453 3.22 2.56 -30.25
N ALA A 454 3.95 3.66 -30.08
CA ALA A 454 3.87 4.82 -30.95
C ALA A 454 5.04 4.81 -31.94
N GLN A 455 4.74 4.55 -33.21
CA GLN A 455 5.54 4.99 -34.35
C GLN A 455 4.58 5.68 -35.32
N GLY A 456 4.96 6.85 -35.83
CA GLY A 456 4.07 7.70 -36.61
C GLY A 456 4.59 7.98 -38.02
N LYS A 457 3.70 8.46 -38.88
CA LYS A 457 4.00 9.42 -39.97
C LYS A 457 2.70 10.07 -40.45
N ARG A 458 2.81 11.31 -40.96
CA ARG A 458 1.69 12.14 -41.44
C ARG A 458 1.29 11.74 -42.86
N LYS A 459 0.00 11.79 -43.19
CA LYS A 459 -0.59 12.36 -44.43
C LYS A 459 -2.13 12.32 -44.37
N ALA A 460 -2.76 13.17 -45.18
CA ALA A 460 -4.20 13.27 -45.48
C ALA A 460 -4.31 13.76 -46.95
N PRO A 461 -5.49 13.94 -47.57
CA PRO A 461 -6.86 13.43 -47.28
C PRO A 461 -7.52 12.73 -48.52
N SER A 462 -8.73 12.14 -48.39
CA SER A 462 -9.82 12.16 -49.39
C SER A 462 -11.08 11.39 -48.94
N ASP A 463 -12.19 11.58 -49.68
CA ASP A 463 -13.58 11.20 -49.37
C ASP A 463 -13.97 9.71 -49.52
N GLY A 464 -15.13 9.31 -48.95
CA GLY A 464 -15.73 7.98 -49.18
C GLY A 464 -16.92 7.62 -48.28
N ARG A 465 -18.14 7.92 -48.75
CA ARG A 465 -19.49 7.78 -48.13
C ARG A 465 -19.92 6.33 -47.81
N SER A 466 -20.71 6.14 -46.73
CA SER A 466 -21.72 5.04 -46.48
C SER A 466 -21.24 3.56 -46.49
N THR A 467 -21.67 2.59 -45.67
CA THR A 467 -22.64 2.38 -44.54
C THR A 467 -22.40 0.92 -44.01
N ASP A 468 -22.92 0.34 -42.90
CA ASP A 468 -23.79 0.78 -41.78
C ASP A 468 -23.61 -0.11 -40.50
N GLU A 469 -24.51 0.07 -39.52
CA GLU A 469 -25.01 -0.83 -38.45
C GLU A 469 -24.13 -1.34 -37.26
N ASN A 470 -24.63 -0.98 -36.07
CA ASN A 470 -24.72 -1.74 -34.81
C ASN A 470 -23.46 -2.26 -34.07
N SER A 471 -23.05 -1.54 -33.00
CA SER A 471 -22.91 -2.11 -31.63
C SER A 471 -22.47 -1.12 -30.53
N ALA A 472 -23.04 -1.30 -29.33
CA ALA A 472 -22.55 -0.93 -27.99
C ALA A 472 -21.68 0.34 -27.81
N GLY A 473 -22.31 1.45 -27.41
CA GLY A 473 -21.67 2.75 -27.18
C GLY A 473 -20.66 2.80 -26.01
N LYS A 474 -19.36 2.84 -26.35
CA LYS A 474 -18.27 3.23 -25.43
C LYS A 474 -18.48 4.65 -24.89
N ARG A 475 -18.21 4.87 -23.59
CA ARG A 475 -18.17 6.23 -22.99
C ARG A 475 -17.07 7.08 -23.65
N HIS A 476 -17.44 7.93 -24.62
CA HIS A 476 -16.52 8.91 -25.19
C HIS A 476 -16.03 9.90 -24.13
N LYS A 477 -14.71 10.11 -24.03
CA LYS A 477 -14.15 11.31 -23.40
C LYS A 477 -14.51 12.51 -24.28
N THR A 478 -15.43 13.35 -23.81
CA THR A 478 -15.78 14.61 -24.48
C THR A 478 -14.57 15.54 -24.55
N GLN A 479 -14.17 15.94 -25.75
CA GLN A 479 -13.21 17.03 -25.94
C GLN A 479 -13.78 18.32 -25.31
N LYS A 480 -12.98 18.99 -24.49
CA LYS A 480 -13.38 20.27 -23.87
C LYS A 480 -13.43 21.37 -24.95
N LYS A 481 -14.63 21.71 -25.43
CA LYS A 481 -14.83 22.87 -26.31
C LYS A 481 -14.56 24.17 -25.52
N PRO A 482 -13.61 25.03 -25.94
CA PRO A 482 -13.37 26.32 -25.28
C PRO A 482 -14.61 27.21 -25.35
N TRP A 483 -14.76 28.12 -24.39
CA TRP A 483 -15.86 29.11 -24.36
C TRP A 483 -15.52 30.29 -25.27
N ASN A 484 -16.48 30.71 -26.09
CA ASN A 484 -16.32 31.95 -26.88
C ASN A 484 -16.85 33.18 -26.10
N PRO A 485 -16.47 34.42 -26.48
CA PRO A 485 -16.87 35.63 -25.75
C PRO A 485 -18.39 35.85 -25.69
N SER A 486 -19.12 35.49 -26.75
CA SER A 486 -20.58 35.62 -26.82
C SER A 486 -21.30 34.68 -25.86
N GLU A 487 -20.83 33.43 -25.74
CA GLU A 487 -21.31 32.46 -24.74
C GLU A 487 -21.01 32.94 -23.31
N MET A 488 -19.82 33.49 -23.05
CA MET A 488 -19.49 34.04 -21.72
C MET A 488 -20.36 35.23 -21.35
N ASN A 489 -20.62 36.14 -22.29
CA ASN A 489 -21.53 37.27 -22.06
C ASN A 489 -22.96 36.80 -21.81
N SER A 490 -23.44 35.76 -22.50
CA SER A 490 -24.74 35.13 -22.21
C SER A 490 -24.78 34.48 -20.82
N VAL A 491 -23.76 33.70 -20.44
CA VAL A 491 -23.67 33.10 -19.09
C VAL A 491 -23.68 34.17 -18.00
N ASN A 492 -22.89 35.23 -18.16
CA ASN A 492 -22.89 36.35 -17.21
C ASN A 492 -24.24 37.07 -17.18
N LYS A 493 -24.88 37.33 -18.34
CA LYS A 493 -26.18 38.00 -18.42
C LYS A 493 -27.30 37.22 -17.73
N HIS A 494 -27.33 35.89 -17.88
CA HIS A 494 -28.42 35.05 -17.35
C HIS A 494 -28.17 34.51 -15.93
N PHE A 495 -26.91 34.42 -15.48
CA PHE A 495 -26.57 33.86 -14.16
C PHE A 495 -25.84 34.83 -13.22
N SER A 496 -25.72 36.11 -13.55
CA SER A 496 -25.14 37.16 -12.70
C SER A 496 -25.68 37.15 -11.26
N HIS A 497 -27.00 37.03 -11.10
CA HIS A 497 -27.65 36.98 -9.79
C HIS A 497 -27.21 35.77 -8.95
N PHE A 498 -27.08 34.59 -9.57
CA PHE A 498 -26.55 33.38 -8.92
C PHE A 498 -25.07 33.52 -8.55
N ILE A 499 -24.28 34.17 -9.41
CA ILE A 499 -22.86 34.46 -9.15
C ILE A 499 -22.73 35.40 -7.95
N ALA A 500 -23.48 36.51 -7.92
CA ALA A 500 -23.50 37.47 -6.83
C ALA A 500 -23.95 36.85 -5.49
N MET A 501 -24.95 35.97 -5.50
CA MET A 501 -25.40 35.21 -4.32
C MET A 501 -24.46 34.04 -3.95
N SER A 502 -23.35 33.83 -4.66
CA SER A 502 -22.42 32.72 -4.41
C SER A 502 -23.06 31.32 -4.47
N LYS A 503 -24.20 31.18 -5.18
CA LYS A 503 -25.06 29.98 -5.20
C LYS A 503 -25.10 29.37 -6.60
N VAL A 504 -24.85 28.06 -6.71
CA VAL A 504 -24.86 27.38 -8.01
C VAL A 504 -26.32 27.15 -8.46
N PRO A 505 -26.69 27.48 -9.73
CA PRO A 505 -28.06 27.28 -10.23
C PRO A 505 -28.53 25.82 -10.23
N GLY A 506 -29.85 25.63 -10.14
CA GLY A 506 -30.51 24.35 -10.29
C GLY A 506 -30.50 23.85 -11.74
N LYS A 507 -30.78 22.55 -11.93
CA LYS A 507 -30.85 21.94 -13.27
C LYS A 507 -31.95 22.61 -14.12
N ASN A 508 -33.13 22.80 -13.54
CA ASN A 508 -34.30 23.36 -14.23
C ASN A 508 -34.07 24.81 -14.66
N ASP A 509 -33.40 25.61 -13.82
CA ASP A 509 -33.05 27.01 -14.12
C ASP A 509 -32.16 27.09 -15.36
N ILE A 510 -31.14 26.23 -15.43
CA ILE A 510 -30.21 26.16 -16.56
C ILE A 510 -30.90 25.64 -17.82
N GLU A 511 -31.73 24.60 -17.73
CA GLU A 511 -32.46 24.07 -18.88
C GLU A 511 -33.50 25.06 -19.43
N ASN A 512 -34.10 25.90 -18.57
CA ASN A 512 -34.98 26.99 -19.00
C ASN A 512 -34.22 28.09 -19.75
N VAL A 513 -32.99 28.42 -19.34
CA VAL A 513 -32.12 29.36 -20.07
C VAL A 513 -31.65 28.76 -21.40
N LEU A 514 -31.25 27.48 -21.43
CA LEU A 514 -30.82 26.77 -22.64
C LEU A 514 -31.93 26.67 -23.72
N LYS A 515 -33.20 26.61 -23.31
CA LYS A 515 -34.35 26.66 -24.23
C LYS A 515 -34.61 28.06 -24.80
N LYS A 516 -34.27 29.12 -24.04
CA LYS A 516 -34.54 30.51 -24.42
C LYS A 516 -33.40 31.15 -25.20
N ASP A 517 -32.14 30.86 -24.85
CA ASP A 517 -30.97 31.43 -25.50
C ASP A 517 -30.36 30.48 -26.55
N LYS A 518 -30.52 30.85 -27.82
CA LYS A 518 -29.96 30.14 -28.98
C LYS A 518 -28.43 30.08 -28.95
N ILE A 519 -27.74 31.00 -28.28
CA ILE A 519 -26.27 31.01 -28.15
C ILE A 519 -25.79 29.84 -27.30
N LEU A 520 -26.43 29.60 -26.14
CA LEU A 520 -26.05 28.53 -25.23
C LEU A 520 -26.62 27.16 -25.61
N SER A 521 -27.60 27.08 -26.52
CA SER A 521 -28.23 25.83 -27.00
C SER A 521 -27.25 24.70 -27.38
N LYS A 522 -26.02 25.03 -27.79
CA LYS A 522 -24.95 24.08 -28.15
C LYS A 522 -24.16 23.51 -26.95
N ARG A 523 -24.49 23.92 -25.72
CA ARG A 523 -23.87 23.50 -24.45
C ARG A 523 -24.82 22.63 -23.64
N THR A 524 -24.29 21.66 -22.90
CA THR A 524 -25.12 20.89 -21.95
C THR A 524 -25.33 21.69 -20.67
N TRP A 525 -26.43 21.44 -19.95
CA TRP A 525 -26.70 22.08 -18.64
C TRP A 525 -25.54 21.90 -17.65
N ARG A 526 -24.84 20.76 -17.73
CA ARG A 526 -23.67 20.47 -16.89
C ARG A 526 -22.49 21.37 -17.23
N ASN A 527 -22.25 21.68 -18.51
CA ASN A 527 -21.20 22.63 -18.90
C ASN A 527 -21.48 24.04 -18.37
N VAL A 528 -22.72 24.51 -18.48
CA VAL A 528 -23.12 25.83 -17.96
C VAL A 528 -23.00 25.86 -16.43
N LYS A 529 -23.44 24.80 -15.73
CA LYS A 529 -23.30 24.67 -14.27
C LYS A 529 -21.83 24.74 -13.82
N ASP A 530 -20.96 23.97 -14.47
CA ASP A 530 -19.52 23.95 -14.16
C ASP A 530 -18.89 25.33 -14.40
N GLN A 531 -19.34 26.06 -15.42
CA GLN A 531 -18.83 27.40 -15.73
C GLN A 531 -19.28 28.46 -14.71
N VAL A 532 -20.55 28.44 -14.29
CA VAL A 532 -21.05 29.33 -13.22
C VAL A 532 -20.34 29.03 -11.89
N TYR A 533 -20.11 27.76 -11.56
CA TYR A 533 -19.31 27.36 -10.39
C TYR A 533 -17.86 27.90 -10.47
N ASN A 534 -17.22 27.82 -11.64
CA ASN A 534 -15.87 28.37 -11.83
C ASN A 534 -15.82 29.90 -11.70
N LEU A 535 -16.87 30.61 -12.14
CA LEU A 535 -16.98 32.07 -11.97
C LEU A 535 -17.13 32.45 -10.49
N ILE A 536 -18.02 31.79 -9.74
CA ILE A 536 -18.14 31.96 -8.28
C ILE A 536 -16.81 31.68 -7.58
N LYS A 537 -16.11 30.60 -7.96
CA LYS A 537 -14.80 30.24 -7.39
C LYS A 537 -13.69 31.25 -7.74
N LYS A 538 -13.79 31.95 -8.88
CA LYS A 538 -12.88 33.04 -9.24
C LYS A 538 -13.17 34.29 -8.41
N GLN A 539 -14.44 34.64 -8.20
CA GLN A 539 -14.85 35.79 -7.40
C GLN A 539 -14.49 35.65 -5.91
N ARG A 540 -14.36 34.42 -5.38
CA ARG A 540 -13.86 34.16 -4.01
C ARG A 540 -12.32 34.14 -3.88
N LYS A 541 -11.59 34.43 -4.95
CA LYS A 541 -10.12 34.47 -5.00
C LYS A 541 -9.56 35.85 -5.33
N CYS A 542 -10.45 36.80 -5.59
CA CYS A 542 -10.20 38.23 -5.62
C CYS A 542 -10.89 38.83 -4.39
#